data_AF-A0A7S3KS68-F1
#
_entry.id   AF-A0A7S3KS68-F1
#
_cell.length_a   1.000
_cell.length_b   1.000
_cell.length_c   1.000
_cell.angle_alpha   90.00
_cell.angle_beta   90.00
_cell.angle_gamma   90.00
#
_symmetry.space_group_name_H-M   'P 1'
#
loop_
_entity.id
_entity.type
_entity.pdbx_description
1 polymer ?
#
loop_
_entity_poly.entity_id
_entity_poly.type
_entity_poly.pdbx_seq_one_letter_code
_entity_poly.pdbx_strand_id
1 'polypeptide(L)'
;LTIGFIQYSLKWIFSFLIPLPFQTFVDLCSITNLSVFIFDERIHGYYIHGVSTCGQSDVTTHELQGYLDKENRGESSQRGLLAEYPNMQTFEIFLPVRVRQLYEVVYKQHVLNEISNHRQNMSAIENSSRLFSLAALPKGLNIQALMNKRDEASQYFINYVSQVKNYPATAVRDRGICQMFSDLPPESLNHMETPMFLKEYFYGFRKVFFGALDFDILILIACFYTGLDIWELNFC
;
A
#
# COMPACT_ATOMS: atom_id res chain seq x y z
N LEU A 1 12.77 27.49 -15.36
CA LEU A 1 13.78 26.46 -14.99
C LEU A 1 14.40 26.73 -13.61
N THR A 2 14.92 27.94 -13.34
CA THR A 2 15.44 28.33 -12.01
C THR A 2 14.40 28.20 -10.89
N ILE A 3 13.18 28.68 -11.13
CA ILE A 3 12.06 28.57 -10.19
C ILE A 3 11.72 27.10 -9.90
N GLY A 4 11.64 26.25 -10.95
CA GLY A 4 11.38 24.82 -10.79
C GLY A 4 12.50 24.08 -10.04
N PHE A 5 13.76 24.44 -10.29
CA PHE A 5 14.90 23.87 -9.57
C PHE A 5 14.87 24.25 -8.07
N ILE A 6 14.59 25.53 -7.77
CA ILE A 6 14.46 26.01 -6.40
C ILE A 6 13.29 25.32 -5.68
N GLN A 7 12.14 25.18 -6.35
CA GLN A 7 10.98 24.46 -5.81
C GLN A 7 11.28 22.99 -5.54
N TYR A 8 11.99 22.31 -6.45
CA TYR A 8 12.39 20.91 -6.27
C TYR A 8 13.38 20.74 -5.12
N SER A 9 14.40 21.60 -5.03
CA SER A 9 15.36 21.60 -3.91
C SER A 9 14.68 21.88 -2.57
N LEU A 10 13.76 22.85 -2.52
CA LEU A 10 12.98 23.15 -1.31
C LEU A 10 12.09 21.96 -0.92
N LYS A 11 11.44 21.28 -1.88
CA LYS A 11 10.66 20.06 -1.62
C LYS A 11 11.52 18.97 -0.99
N TRP A 12 12.70 18.72 -1.56
CA TRP A 12 13.64 17.75 -1.02
C TRP A 12 14.02 18.10 0.42
N ILE A 13 14.38 19.36 0.70
CA ILE A 13 14.70 19.84 2.05
C ILE A 13 13.51 19.70 3.01
N PHE A 14 12.31 20.17 2.63
CA PHE A 14 11.11 20.07 3.46
C PHE A 14 10.72 18.62 3.77
N SER A 15 10.94 17.69 2.83
CA SER A 15 10.69 16.27 3.06
C SER A 15 11.60 15.65 4.13
N PHE A 16 12.78 16.24 4.36
CA PHE A 16 13.68 15.85 5.45
C PHE A 16 13.32 16.51 6.80
N LEU A 17 12.74 17.73 6.80
CA LEU A 17 12.43 18.45 8.04
C LEU A 17 11.06 18.10 8.64
N ILE A 18 10.07 17.74 7.82
CA ILE A 18 8.72 17.43 8.28
C ILE A 18 8.52 15.92 8.23
N PRO A 19 8.27 15.23 9.37
CA PRO A 19 7.96 13.81 9.35
C PRO A 19 6.75 13.58 8.47
N LEU A 20 6.94 12.76 7.43
CA LEU A 20 5.92 12.52 6.43
C LEU A 20 4.74 11.76 7.06
N PRO A 21 3.48 12.07 6.69
CA PRO A 21 2.30 11.36 7.21
C PRO A 21 2.36 9.84 6.96
N PHE A 22 3.17 9.40 6.00
CA PHE A 22 3.38 7.99 5.67
C PHE A 22 4.15 7.22 6.74
N GLN A 23 5.07 7.85 7.46
CA GLN A 23 5.74 7.19 8.60
C GLN A 23 4.73 6.95 9.72
N THR A 24 3.91 7.96 10.03
CA THR A 24 2.79 7.84 10.98
C THR A 24 1.81 6.74 10.57
N PHE A 25 1.57 6.56 9.27
CA PHE A 25 0.72 5.47 8.78
C PHE A 25 1.34 4.08 9.03
N VAL A 26 2.64 3.90 8.78
CA VAL A 26 3.33 2.65 9.09
C VAL A 26 3.33 2.37 10.60
N ASP A 27 3.60 3.38 11.41
CA ASP A 27 3.55 3.25 12.88
C ASP A 27 2.14 2.88 13.37
N LEU A 28 1.10 3.47 12.77
CA LEU A 28 -0.28 3.11 13.05
C LEU A 28 -0.56 1.64 12.71
N CYS A 29 -0.07 1.15 11.57
CA CYS A 29 -0.17 -0.26 11.19
C CYS A 29 0.51 -1.18 12.22
N SER A 30 1.69 -0.82 12.73
CA SER A 30 2.36 -1.63 13.77
C SER A 30 1.55 -1.62 15.08
N ILE A 31 1.12 -0.45 15.56
CA ILE A 31 0.37 -0.34 16.83
C ILE A 31 -0.98 -1.10 16.76
N THR A 32 -1.65 -1.03 15.61
CA THR A 32 -2.95 -1.69 15.39
C THR A 32 -2.82 -3.15 14.97
N ASN A 33 -1.60 -3.70 14.87
CA ASN A 33 -1.35 -5.08 14.43
C ASN A 33 -1.96 -5.40 13.05
N LEU A 34 -1.89 -4.43 12.12
CA LEU A 34 -2.48 -4.51 10.78
C LEU A 34 -1.39 -4.54 9.71
N SER A 35 -1.31 -5.65 8.99
CA SER A 35 -0.49 -5.75 7.77
C SER A 35 -1.30 -5.41 6.53
N VAL A 36 -0.72 -4.63 5.61
CA VAL A 36 -1.43 -4.07 4.45
C VAL A 36 -0.73 -4.47 3.16
N PHE A 37 -1.51 -5.00 2.22
CA PHE A 37 -1.12 -5.18 0.83
C PHE A 37 -1.73 -4.06 -0.02
N ILE A 38 -0.90 -3.37 -0.79
CA ILE A 38 -1.29 -2.29 -1.68
C ILE A 38 -0.91 -2.72 -3.09
N PHE A 39 -1.85 -2.74 -4.02
CA PHE A 39 -1.59 -3.08 -5.42
C PHE A 39 -1.91 -1.89 -6.31
N ASP A 40 -0.90 -1.40 -7.01
CA ASP A 40 -1.01 -0.42 -8.09
C ASP A 40 -1.13 -1.11 -9.46
N GLU A 41 -0.41 -2.22 -9.66
CA GLU A 41 -0.48 -3.02 -10.89
C GLU A 41 -0.93 -4.47 -10.62
N ARG A 42 -1.05 -5.30 -11.67
CA ARG A 42 -1.49 -6.70 -11.52
C ARG A 42 -0.53 -7.58 -10.72
N ILE A 43 0.77 -7.38 -10.92
CA ILE A 43 1.84 -8.22 -10.34
C ILE A 43 2.78 -7.43 -9.43
N HIS A 44 2.61 -6.11 -9.37
CA HIS A 44 3.43 -5.20 -8.59
C HIS A 44 2.57 -4.48 -7.55
N GLY A 45 3.22 -4.07 -6.47
CA GLY A 45 2.59 -3.38 -5.36
C GLY A 45 3.55 -3.16 -4.20
N TYR A 46 2.99 -2.85 -3.04
CA TYR A 46 3.71 -2.63 -1.80
C TYR A 46 3.10 -3.45 -0.66
N TYR A 47 3.93 -3.86 0.27
CA TYR A 47 3.55 -4.52 1.50
C TYR A 47 4.06 -3.76 2.71
N ILE A 48 3.16 -3.52 3.66
CA ILE A 48 3.47 -2.92 4.95
C ILE A 48 3.24 -3.99 6.01
N HIS A 49 4.31 -4.35 6.70
CA HIS A 49 4.30 -5.25 7.82
C HIS A 49 3.93 -4.49 9.09
N GLY A 50 2.66 -4.53 9.47
CA GLY A 50 2.20 -4.03 10.76
C GLY A 50 1.96 -5.21 11.69
N VAL A 51 2.91 -5.49 12.56
CA VAL A 51 2.76 -6.40 13.69
C VAL A 51 3.11 -5.62 14.95
N SER A 52 2.19 -5.67 15.93
CA SER A 52 2.39 -5.02 17.22
C SER A 52 3.45 -5.74 18.02
N THR A 53 4.23 -5.02 18.81
CA THR A 53 5.29 -5.62 19.64
C THR A 53 4.73 -6.56 20.71
N CYS A 54 3.48 -6.37 21.11
CA CYS A 54 2.74 -7.30 21.97
C CYS A 54 1.89 -8.32 21.19
N GLY A 55 1.86 -8.25 19.86
CA GLY A 55 1.03 -9.10 18.99
C GLY A 55 -0.48 -8.86 19.10
N GLN A 56 -0.90 -7.81 19.80
CA GLN A 56 -2.30 -7.44 20.02
C GLN A 56 -2.54 -5.95 19.70
N SER A 57 -3.77 -5.61 19.33
CA SER A 57 -4.19 -4.24 18.97
C SER A 57 -5.12 -3.61 20.01
N ASP A 58 -5.92 -4.42 20.69
CA ASP A 58 -6.98 -3.98 21.62
C ASP A 58 -6.42 -3.90 23.05
N VAL A 59 -5.44 -3.03 23.25
CA VAL A 59 -4.79 -2.81 24.54
C VAL A 59 -5.13 -1.43 25.08
N THR A 60 -5.19 -1.30 26.40
CA THR A 60 -5.38 0.02 27.03
C THR A 60 -4.16 0.90 26.77
N THR A 61 -4.32 2.23 26.78
CA THR A 61 -3.19 3.16 26.58
C THR A 61 -2.07 2.97 27.59
N HIS A 62 -2.41 2.59 28.83
CA HIS A 62 -1.42 2.29 29.88
C HIS A 62 -0.61 1.03 29.55
N GLU A 63 -1.25 -0.04 29.10
CA GLU A 63 -0.57 -1.26 28.66
C GLU A 63 0.28 -1.00 27.42
N LEU A 64 -0.25 -0.26 26.45
CA LEU A 64 0.48 0.14 25.25
C LEU A 64 1.77 0.88 25.59
N GLN A 65 1.71 1.84 26.52
CA GLN A 65 2.91 2.54 26.98
C GLN A 65 3.94 1.57 27.58
N GLY A 66 3.50 0.62 28.40
CA GLY A 66 4.38 -0.41 28.96
C GLY A 66 5.04 -1.29 27.89
N TYR A 67 4.33 -1.62 26.81
CA TYR A 67 4.89 -2.38 25.67
C TYR A 67 5.90 -1.55 24.87
N LEU A 68 5.62 -0.27 24.64
CA LEU A 68 6.55 0.65 23.98
C LEU A 68 7.82 0.87 24.81
N ASP A 69 7.70 0.96 26.14
CA ASP A 69 8.87 1.08 27.03
C ASP A 69 9.73 -0.20 27.04
N LYS A 70 9.11 -1.39 26.91
CA LYS A 70 9.84 -2.65 26.74
C LYS A 70 10.51 -2.73 25.37
N GLU A 71 9.84 -2.27 24.33
CA GLU A 71 10.42 -2.17 22.98
C GLU A 71 11.64 -1.24 22.96
N ASN A 72 11.53 -0.05 23.58
CA ASN A 72 12.64 0.91 23.69
C ASN A 72 13.85 0.34 24.45
N ARG A 73 13.63 -0.61 25.37
CA ARG A 73 14.68 -1.34 26.08
C ARG A 73 15.21 -2.56 25.33
N GLY A 74 14.61 -2.91 24.19
CA GLY A 74 14.96 -4.10 23.41
C GLY A 74 14.47 -5.42 24.03
N GLU A 75 13.55 -5.37 25.00
CA GLU A 75 13.01 -6.54 25.71
C GLU A 75 11.77 -7.15 25.01
N SER A 76 11.35 -6.57 23.89
CA SER A 76 10.14 -6.96 23.15
C SER A 76 10.46 -7.49 21.75
N SER A 77 9.44 -8.04 21.10
CA SER A 77 9.52 -8.41 19.69
C SER A 77 9.73 -7.16 18.82
N GLN A 78 10.59 -7.30 17.82
CA GLN A 78 10.92 -6.23 16.87
C GLN A 78 9.82 -6.11 15.81
N ARG A 79 9.59 -4.90 15.29
CA ARG A 79 8.49 -4.63 14.34
C ARG A 79 8.72 -5.17 12.93
N GLY A 80 9.97 -5.49 12.59
CA GLY A 80 10.39 -5.87 11.24
C GLY A 80 9.87 -7.24 10.82
N LEU A 81 9.73 -7.43 9.50
CA LEU A 81 9.27 -8.71 8.94
C LEU A 81 10.28 -9.85 9.16
N LEU A 82 11.57 -9.51 9.14
CA LEU A 82 12.70 -10.43 9.25
C LEU A 82 13.51 -10.14 10.51
N ALA A 83 14.01 -11.19 11.18
CA ALA A 83 14.87 -11.05 12.35
C ALA A 83 16.20 -10.32 12.04
N GLU A 84 16.72 -10.48 10.83
CA GLU A 84 17.94 -9.80 10.36
C GLU A 84 17.77 -8.28 10.25
N TYR A 85 16.54 -7.81 9.98
CA TYR A 85 16.21 -6.40 9.76
C TYR A 85 15.06 -5.98 10.67
N PRO A 86 15.33 -5.76 11.97
CA PRO A 86 14.30 -5.60 12.99
C PRO A 86 13.43 -4.36 12.84
N ASN A 87 13.87 -3.36 12.07
CA ASN A 87 13.11 -2.12 11.83
C ASN A 87 12.46 -2.07 10.43
N MET A 88 12.68 -3.08 9.59
CA MET A 88 12.22 -3.06 8.20
C MET A 88 10.77 -3.56 8.12
N GLN A 89 9.85 -2.64 7.91
CA GLN A 89 8.41 -2.91 7.83
C GLN A 89 7.85 -2.74 6.42
N THR A 90 8.52 -1.99 5.55
CA THR A 90 8.02 -1.63 4.22
C THR A 90 8.77 -2.37 3.13
N PHE A 91 8.01 -2.94 2.20
CA PHE A 91 8.54 -3.70 1.07
C PHE A 91 7.81 -3.31 -0.19
N GLU A 92 8.54 -3.20 -1.30
CA GLU A 92 7.93 -3.32 -2.61
C GLU A 92 7.78 -4.81 -2.92
N ILE A 93 6.65 -5.20 -3.50
CA ILE A 93 6.36 -6.60 -3.76
C ILE A 93 6.10 -6.83 -5.23
N PHE A 94 6.59 -7.98 -5.69
CA PHE A 94 6.19 -8.58 -6.94
C PHE A 94 5.57 -9.93 -6.62
N LEU A 95 4.34 -10.14 -7.05
CA LEU A 95 3.59 -11.37 -6.79
C LEU A 95 3.41 -12.18 -8.09
N PRO A 96 3.45 -13.52 -8.02
CA PRO A 96 3.09 -14.36 -9.14
C PRO A 96 1.66 -14.05 -9.61
N VAL A 97 1.44 -14.13 -10.93
CA VAL A 97 0.12 -13.90 -11.56
C VAL A 97 -0.97 -14.74 -10.90
N ARG A 98 -0.63 -15.97 -10.45
CA ARG A 98 -1.55 -16.86 -9.74
C ARG A 98 -2.12 -16.26 -8.46
N VAL A 99 -1.34 -15.50 -7.69
CA VAL A 99 -1.80 -14.86 -6.45
C VAL A 99 -2.86 -13.80 -6.77
N ARG A 100 -2.60 -13.01 -7.81
CA ARG A 100 -3.56 -12.01 -8.27
C ARG A 100 -4.83 -12.64 -8.81
N GLN A 101 -4.71 -13.70 -9.61
CA GLN A 101 -5.85 -14.46 -10.11
C GLN A 101 -6.69 -15.01 -8.98
N LEU A 102 -6.06 -15.52 -7.92
CA LEU A 102 -6.77 -16.00 -6.74
C LEU A 102 -7.60 -14.89 -6.11
N TYR A 103 -7.02 -13.70 -5.88
CA TYR A 103 -7.75 -12.56 -5.34
C TYR A 103 -8.93 -12.14 -6.24
N GLU A 104 -8.70 -12.05 -7.56
CA GLU A 104 -9.73 -11.66 -8.53
C GLU A 104 -10.88 -12.70 -8.60
N VAL A 105 -10.56 -14.00 -8.58
CA VAL A 105 -11.55 -15.08 -8.70
C VAL A 105 -12.26 -15.37 -7.39
N VAL A 106 -11.51 -15.58 -6.29
CA VAL A 106 -12.06 -16.04 -5.01
C VAL A 106 -12.78 -14.92 -4.27
N TYR A 107 -12.23 -13.71 -4.29
CA TYR A 107 -12.78 -12.60 -3.52
C TYR A 107 -13.59 -11.65 -4.40
N LYS A 108 -12.92 -10.99 -5.36
CA LYS A 108 -13.53 -9.88 -6.11
C LYS A 108 -14.74 -10.32 -6.93
N GLN A 109 -14.63 -11.42 -7.68
CA GLN A 109 -15.74 -11.91 -8.50
C GLN A 109 -16.94 -12.32 -7.63
N HIS A 110 -16.71 -13.01 -6.52
CA HIS A 110 -17.78 -13.39 -5.59
C HIS A 110 -18.48 -12.16 -4.99
N VAL A 111 -17.72 -11.18 -4.50
CA VAL A 111 -18.27 -9.94 -3.93
C VAL A 111 -19.09 -9.18 -4.99
N LEU A 112 -18.56 -9.04 -6.20
CA LEU A 112 -19.26 -8.35 -7.30
C LEU A 112 -20.53 -9.08 -7.73
N ASN A 113 -20.50 -10.42 -7.79
CA ASN A 113 -21.67 -11.24 -8.14
C ASN A 113 -22.77 -11.14 -7.07
N GLU A 114 -22.41 -11.16 -5.79
CA GLU A 114 -23.38 -10.98 -4.70
C GLU A 114 -24.03 -9.59 -4.75
N ILE A 115 -23.22 -8.54 -4.97
CA ILE A 115 -23.72 -7.17 -5.11
C ILE A 115 -24.61 -7.03 -6.35
N SER A 116 -24.23 -7.62 -7.49
CA SER A 116 -24.99 -7.53 -8.74
C SER A 116 -26.32 -8.29 -8.64
N ASN A 117 -26.32 -9.50 -8.10
CA ASN A 117 -27.53 -10.29 -7.86
C ASN A 117 -28.49 -9.53 -6.93
N HIS A 118 -27.97 -8.92 -5.87
CA HIS A 118 -28.78 -8.13 -4.96
C HIS A 118 -29.36 -6.87 -5.62
N ARG A 119 -28.58 -6.19 -6.47
CA ARG A 119 -29.07 -5.04 -7.26
C ARG A 119 -30.14 -5.45 -8.28
N GLN A 120 -30.00 -6.59 -8.95
CA GLN A 120 -31.00 -7.10 -9.89
C GLN A 120 -32.32 -7.40 -9.19
N ASN A 121 -32.26 -8.07 -8.04
CA ASN A 121 -33.44 -8.36 -7.21
C ASN A 121 -34.13 -7.08 -6.70
N MET A 122 -33.36 -6.02 -6.37
CA MET A 122 -33.92 -4.71 -5.99
C MET A 122 -34.49 -3.93 -7.18
N SER A 123 -33.86 -4.00 -8.35
CA SER A 123 -34.31 -3.29 -9.56
C SER A 123 -35.63 -3.83 -10.12
N ALA A 124 -36.01 -5.06 -9.77
CA ALA A 124 -37.34 -5.59 -10.03
C ALA A 124 -38.43 -4.98 -9.12
N ILE A 125 -38.06 -4.25 -8.06
CA ILE A 125 -38.97 -3.75 -7.01
C ILE A 125 -39.12 -2.21 -7.05
N GLU A 126 -38.13 -1.43 -7.53
CA GLU A 126 -38.19 0.05 -7.47
C GLU A 126 -37.89 0.73 -8.82
N ASN A 127 -38.95 0.94 -9.62
CA ASN A 127 -38.98 1.88 -10.74
C ASN A 127 -39.05 3.37 -10.31
N SER A 128 -38.74 3.69 -9.06
CA SER A 128 -38.89 5.06 -8.56
C SER A 128 -37.92 5.37 -7.44
N SER A 129 -37.00 6.29 -7.74
CA SER A 129 -36.26 7.13 -6.79
C SER A 129 -35.16 6.47 -5.94
N ARG A 130 -33.89 6.68 -6.34
CA ARG A 130 -32.86 7.39 -5.54
C ARG A 130 -31.49 7.31 -6.23
N LEU A 131 -31.11 8.40 -6.88
CA LEU A 131 -29.82 8.60 -7.56
C LEU A 131 -28.61 8.83 -6.61
N PHE A 132 -28.78 8.82 -5.29
CA PHE A 132 -27.69 9.14 -4.35
C PHE A 132 -27.82 8.39 -3.00
N SER A 133 -27.58 7.08 -3.00
CA SER A 133 -27.33 6.34 -1.74
C SER A 133 -25.85 6.06 -1.59
N LEU A 134 -25.19 6.82 -0.71
CA LEU A 134 -23.79 6.69 -0.27
C LEU A 134 -23.52 5.43 0.58
N ALA A 135 -24.44 4.47 0.64
CA ALA A 135 -24.21 3.23 1.38
C ALA A 135 -23.29 2.30 0.56
N ALA A 136 -22.04 2.13 1.03
CA ALA A 136 -21.02 1.31 0.37
C ALA A 136 -21.43 -0.16 0.15
N LEU A 137 -22.41 -0.67 0.90
CA LEU A 137 -23.00 -2.00 0.71
C LEU A 137 -24.54 -1.91 0.77
N PRO A 138 -25.27 -2.61 -0.13
CA PRO A 138 -26.72 -2.62 -0.11
C PRO A 138 -27.28 -3.37 1.12
N LYS A 139 -28.41 -2.90 1.66
CA LYS A 139 -29.05 -3.49 2.85
C LYS A 139 -29.68 -4.84 2.51
N GLY A 140 -29.39 -5.89 3.28
CA GLY A 140 -29.92 -7.25 3.08
C GLY A 140 -28.97 -8.21 2.34
N LEU A 141 -27.73 -7.79 2.10
CA LEU A 141 -26.68 -8.66 1.59
C LEU A 141 -26.27 -9.68 2.66
N ASN A 142 -25.92 -10.91 2.25
CA ASN A 142 -25.41 -11.92 3.19
C ASN A 142 -23.97 -11.57 3.61
N ILE A 143 -23.86 -10.71 4.63
CA ILE A 143 -22.57 -10.22 5.14
C ILE A 143 -21.70 -11.38 5.61
N GLN A 144 -22.28 -12.44 6.19
CA GLN A 144 -21.53 -13.58 6.68
C GLN A 144 -20.81 -14.33 5.55
N ALA A 145 -21.50 -14.56 4.42
CA ALA A 145 -20.89 -15.21 3.26
C ALA A 145 -19.73 -14.39 2.69
N LEU A 146 -19.85 -13.06 2.66
CA LEU A 146 -18.79 -12.16 2.23
C LEU A 146 -17.60 -12.12 3.21
N MET A 147 -17.88 -12.16 4.51
CA MET A 147 -16.84 -12.27 5.54
C MET A 147 -16.06 -13.58 5.39
N ASN A 148 -16.73 -14.70 5.16
CA ASN A 148 -16.06 -15.99 4.92
C ASN A 148 -15.13 -15.92 3.70
N LYS A 149 -15.55 -15.26 2.60
CA LYS A 149 -14.72 -15.08 1.41
C LYS A 149 -13.55 -14.12 1.60
N ARG A 150 -13.74 -13.05 2.40
CA ARG A 150 -12.66 -12.19 2.85
C ARG A 150 -11.63 -12.97 3.65
N ASP A 151 -12.08 -13.81 4.58
CA ASP A 151 -11.21 -14.59 5.45
C ASP A 151 -10.43 -15.62 4.65
N GLU A 152 -11.07 -16.30 3.69
CA GLU A 152 -10.42 -17.20 2.74
C GLU A 152 -9.29 -16.48 1.97
N ALA A 153 -9.56 -15.31 1.40
CA ALA A 153 -8.55 -14.52 0.70
C ALA A 153 -7.40 -14.09 1.63
N SER A 154 -7.74 -13.67 2.86
CA SER A 154 -6.75 -13.25 3.87
C SER A 154 -5.82 -14.39 4.27
N GLN A 155 -6.34 -15.61 4.42
CA GLN A 155 -5.54 -16.80 4.72
C GLN A 155 -4.50 -17.08 3.64
N TYR A 156 -4.85 -16.90 2.36
CA TYR A 156 -3.86 -17.03 1.28
C TYR A 156 -2.72 -16.03 1.42
N PHE A 157 -3.01 -14.74 1.67
CA PHE A 157 -1.97 -13.73 1.89
C PHE A 157 -1.11 -14.02 3.12
N ILE A 158 -1.72 -14.45 4.23
CA ILE A 158 -0.99 -14.85 5.46
C ILE A 158 -0.03 -16.01 5.15
N ASN A 159 -0.48 -17.02 4.41
CA ASN A 159 0.37 -18.14 4.01
C ASN A 159 1.53 -17.69 3.12
N TYR A 160 1.33 -16.72 2.23
CA TYR A 160 2.40 -16.15 1.43
C TYR A 160 3.43 -15.41 2.27
N VAL A 161 3.00 -14.52 3.17
CA VAL A 161 3.91 -13.84 4.10
C VAL A 161 4.67 -14.85 4.97
N SER A 162 4.01 -15.92 5.41
CA SER A 162 4.66 -16.99 6.19
C SER A 162 5.73 -17.72 5.38
N GLN A 163 5.50 -17.99 4.09
CA GLN A 163 6.52 -18.56 3.21
C GLN A 163 7.73 -17.63 3.04
N VAL A 164 7.48 -16.32 2.90
CA VAL A 164 8.54 -15.30 2.83
C VAL A 164 9.36 -15.27 4.12
N LYS A 165 8.70 -15.38 5.29
CA LYS A 165 9.37 -15.47 6.60
C LYS A 165 10.21 -16.74 6.75
N ASN A 166 9.72 -17.87 6.25
CA ASN A 166 10.42 -19.16 6.35
C ASN A 166 11.62 -19.27 5.39
N TYR A 167 11.55 -18.62 4.24
CA TYR A 167 12.59 -18.66 3.20
C TYR A 167 13.04 -17.26 2.76
N PRO A 168 13.62 -16.46 3.67
CA PRO A 168 13.89 -15.04 3.42
C PRO A 168 14.97 -14.82 2.36
N ALA A 169 15.98 -15.69 2.27
CA ALA A 169 17.08 -15.55 1.32
C ALA A 169 16.63 -15.61 -0.16
N THR A 170 15.55 -16.33 -0.45
CA THR A 170 15.02 -16.46 -1.81
C THR A 170 14.02 -15.34 -2.13
N ALA A 171 13.20 -15.00 -1.14
CA ALA A 171 12.05 -14.10 -1.31
C ALA A 171 12.39 -12.62 -1.09
N VAL A 172 13.28 -12.28 -0.15
CA VAL A 172 13.60 -10.89 0.20
C VAL A 172 14.93 -10.47 -0.45
N ARG A 173 14.93 -9.35 -1.16
CA ARG A 173 16.12 -8.83 -1.87
C ARG A 173 16.25 -7.32 -1.71
N ASP A 174 17.46 -6.82 -1.95
CA ASP A 174 17.72 -5.38 -2.06
C ASP A 174 17.56 -4.91 -3.51
N ARG A 175 17.14 -3.65 -3.71
CA ARG A 175 17.14 -3.02 -5.03
C ARG A 175 18.58 -2.78 -5.49
N GLY A 176 18.88 -3.11 -6.74
CA GLY A 176 20.14 -2.69 -7.37
C GLY A 176 20.17 -1.16 -7.55
N ILE A 177 21.35 -0.55 -7.56
CA ILE A 177 21.51 0.91 -7.68
C ILE A 177 20.87 1.45 -8.97
N CYS A 178 21.13 0.79 -10.12
CA CYS A 178 20.51 1.16 -11.39
C CYS A 178 18.99 0.97 -11.36
N GLN A 179 18.51 -0.07 -10.67
CA GLN A 179 17.09 -0.35 -10.53
C GLN A 179 16.39 0.71 -9.66
N MET A 180 17.07 1.19 -8.63
CA MET A 180 16.61 2.26 -7.76
C MET A 180 16.52 3.60 -8.51
N PHE A 181 17.45 3.88 -9.41
CA PHE A 181 17.44 5.11 -10.20
C PHE A 181 16.39 5.10 -11.32
N SER A 182 16.24 3.96 -12.00
CA SER A 182 15.38 3.86 -13.18
C SER A 182 13.95 3.37 -12.87
N ASP A 183 13.62 3.09 -11.60
CA ASP A 183 12.35 2.46 -11.17
C ASP A 183 11.99 1.23 -12.03
N LEU A 184 13.00 0.48 -12.48
CA LEU A 184 12.80 -0.63 -13.41
C LEU A 184 12.27 -1.87 -12.68
N PRO A 185 11.29 -2.58 -13.26
CA PRO A 185 10.87 -3.88 -12.76
C PRO A 185 12.03 -4.90 -12.85
N PRO A 186 12.05 -5.92 -11.98
CA PRO A 186 13.03 -7.00 -12.08
C PRO A 186 12.82 -7.82 -13.37
N GLU A 187 13.90 -8.27 -14.00
CA GLU A 187 13.87 -8.92 -15.32
C GLU A 187 13.07 -10.24 -15.34
N SER A 188 12.93 -10.91 -14.20
CA SER A 188 12.36 -12.27 -14.08
C SER A 188 10.85 -12.32 -13.81
N LEU A 189 10.07 -11.26 -14.10
CA LEU A 189 8.66 -11.17 -13.70
C LEU A 189 7.74 -12.20 -14.35
N ASN A 190 7.95 -12.51 -15.63
CA ASN A 190 7.03 -13.33 -16.41
C ASN A 190 7.02 -14.82 -16.01
N HIS A 191 8.05 -15.31 -15.32
CA HIS A 191 8.22 -16.71 -14.91
C HIS A 191 8.37 -16.88 -13.40
N MET A 192 7.85 -15.91 -12.63
CA MET A 192 8.04 -15.89 -11.20
C MET A 192 7.08 -16.85 -10.48
N GLU A 193 7.62 -17.94 -9.92
CA GLU A 193 6.83 -18.93 -9.14
C GLU A 193 6.64 -18.51 -7.67
N THR A 194 7.57 -17.73 -7.13
CA THR A 194 7.60 -17.32 -5.71
C THR A 194 7.47 -15.81 -5.58
N PRO A 195 6.82 -15.30 -4.53
CA PRO A 195 6.74 -13.85 -4.30
C PRO A 195 8.12 -13.26 -4.02
N MET A 196 8.37 -12.07 -4.58
CA MET A 196 9.60 -11.30 -4.36
C MET A 196 9.27 -10.04 -3.56
N PHE A 197 10.04 -9.80 -2.50
CA PHE A 197 9.91 -8.67 -1.59
C PHE A 197 11.21 -7.87 -1.67
N LEU A 198 11.14 -6.68 -2.24
CA LEU A 198 12.26 -5.75 -2.29
C LEU A 198 12.22 -4.83 -1.08
N LYS A 199 13.34 -4.68 -0.38
CA LYS A 199 13.46 -3.77 0.76
C LYS A 199 13.23 -2.34 0.30
N GLU A 200 12.34 -1.63 0.99
CA GLU A 200 11.93 -0.27 0.62
C GLU A 200 12.23 0.69 1.78
N TYR A 201 13.24 1.55 1.61
CA TYR A 201 13.67 2.50 2.64
C TYR A 201 13.00 3.88 2.53
N PHE A 202 12.43 4.19 1.37
CA PHE A 202 11.96 5.54 1.05
C PHE A 202 10.44 5.66 0.99
N TYR A 203 9.67 4.70 1.51
CA TYR A 203 8.20 4.72 1.47
C TYR A 203 7.65 4.91 0.04
N GLY A 204 8.11 4.11 -0.93
CA GLY A 204 7.69 4.20 -2.33
C GLY A 204 6.16 4.12 -2.55
N PHE A 205 5.44 3.41 -1.66
CA PHE A 205 3.98 3.28 -1.70
C PHE A 205 3.23 4.62 -1.62
N ARG A 206 3.88 5.71 -1.19
CA ARG A 206 3.29 7.06 -1.20
C ARG A 206 2.75 7.45 -2.57
N LYS A 207 3.41 6.97 -3.64
CA LYS A 207 3.03 7.24 -5.03
C LYS A 207 1.61 6.73 -5.33
N VAL A 208 1.20 5.61 -4.73
CA VAL A 208 -0.11 4.98 -4.93
C VAL A 208 -1.24 5.82 -4.31
N PHE A 209 -0.99 6.47 -3.17
CA PHE A 209 -1.98 7.31 -2.49
C PHE A 209 -2.11 8.72 -3.10
N PHE A 210 -1.48 8.96 -4.26
CA PHE A 210 -1.26 10.31 -4.79
C PHE A 210 -0.57 11.25 -3.79
N GLY A 211 0.05 10.67 -2.77
CA GLY A 211 0.77 11.37 -1.74
C GLY A 211 1.99 12.03 -2.36
N ALA A 212 1.94 13.36 -2.45
CA ALA A 212 2.92 14.24 -3.12
C ALA A 212 2.69 14.51 -4.62
N LEU A 213 1.60 14.04 -5.24
CA LEU A 213 1.28 14.42 -6.63
C LEU A 213 0.86 15.89 -6.75
N ASP A 214 0.29 16.49 -5.70
CA ASP A 214 -0.16 17.90 -5.74
C ASP A 214 0.98 18.84 -6.14
N PHE A 215 2.19 18.59 -5.63
CA PHE A 215 3.37 19.38 -5.96
C PHE A 215 3.95 19.04 -7.34
N ASP A 216 3.92 17.78 -7.74
CA ASP A 216 4.41 17.39 -9.08
C ASP A 216 3.49 17.94 -10.18
N ILE A 217 2.19 17.96 -9.93
CA ILE A 217 1.19 18.65 -10.75
C ILE A 217 1.43 20.16 -10.73
N LEU A 218 1.69 20.76 -9.56
CA LEU A 218 1.98 22.19 -9.47
C LEU A 218 3.25 22.58 -10.23
N ILE A 219 4.31 21.75 -10.17
CA ILE A 219 5.54 21.94 -10.95
C ILE A 219 5.26 21.77 -12.43
N LEU A 220 4.50 20.76 -12.84
CA LEU A 220 4.10 20.57 -14.24
C LEU A 220 3.35 21.80 -14.77
N ILE A 221 2.39 22.30 -13.99
CA ILE A 221 1.61 23.51 -14.32
C ILE A 221 2.54 24.73 -14.40
N ALA A 222 3.43 24.92 -13.43
CA ALA A 222 4.38 26.03 -13.44
C ALA A 222 5.32 25.98 -14.66
N CYS A 223 5.85 24.80 -14.98
CA CYS A 223 6.67 24.59 -16.18
C CYS A 223 5.88 24.89 -17.47
N PHE A 224 4.64 24.43 -17.56
CA PHE A 224 3.77 24.70 -18.70
C PHE A 224 3.53 26.20 -18.90
N TYR A 225 3.16 26.94 -17.85
CA TYR A 225 2.96 28.39 -17.92
C TYR A 225 4.26 29.13 -18.27
N THR A 226 5.39 28.77 -17.66
CA THR A 226 6.67 29.40 -18.04
C THR A 226 7.06 29.10 -19.49
N GLY A 227 6.68 27.94 -20.03
CA GLY A 227 6.88 27.59 -21.43
C GLY A 227 6.03 28.45 -22.37
N LEU A 228 4.76 28.68 -22.01
CA LEU A 228 3.86 29.58 -22.75
C LEU A 228 4.36 31.03 -22.73
N ASP A 229 4.77 31.54 -21.55
CA ASP A 229 5.30 32.92 -21.42
C ASP A 229 6.55 33.12 -22.28
N ILE A 230 7.48 32.14 -22.29
CA ILE A 230 8.67 32.19 -23.15
C ILE A 230 8.29 32.13 -24.63
N TRP A 231 7.26 31.36 -24.99
CA TRP A 231 6.79 31.25 -26.35
C TRP A 231 6.17 32.57 -26.84
N GLU A 232 5.31 33.21 -26.04
CA GLU A 232 4.75 34.53 -26.35
C GLU A 232 5.85 35.58 -26.51
N LEU A 233 6.86 35.60 -25.63
CA LEU A 233 7.97 36.56 -25.69
C LEU A 233 8.89 36.41 -26.92
N ASN A 234 8.95 35.23 -27.54
CA ASN A 234 9.82 34.98 -28.71
C ASN A 234 9.08 35.00 -30.04
N PHE A 235 7.75 34.83 -30.06
CA PHE A 235 6.95 34.66 -31.27
C PHE A 235 5.76 35.64 -31.41
N CYS A 236 5.51 36.51 -30.44
CA CYS A 236 4.66 37.69 -30.56
C CYS A 236 5.49 38.97 -30.41
#